data_AF-A0A318EFY8-F1
#
_entry.id   AF-A0A318EFY8-F1
#
_cell.length_a   1.000
_cell.length_b   1.000
_cell.length_c   1.000
_cell.angle_alpha   90.00
_cell.angle_beta   90.00
_cell.angle_gamma   90.00
#
_symmetry.space_group_name_H-M   'P 1'
#
loop_
_entity.id
_entity.type
_entity.pdbx_description
1 polymer ?
#
loop_
_entity_poly.entity_id
_entity_poly.type
_entity_poly.pdbx_seq_one_letter_code
_entity_poly.pdbx_strand_id
1 'polypeptide(L)'
;YRGDGLNLYAYCANNPVSYVDPSGNICETAANRIMDKVAQGQAEKKEQRQLESYLRNKQNKGGLTSQEQEVAKKLGVSGGNEGSGGNHGVDTDSFYIDDWTGYPDAPKPEGSFKILEGSEYDTARKLANNTNAKLHRQYSHLDGVQIHEMHPVKFGGSPTDIDNKIALTQKEHAQYTKFWNKILREQKGKKK
;
A
#
# COMPACT_ATOMS: atom_id res chain seq x y z
N TYR A 1 29.50 -26.54 55.74
CA TYR A 1 28.54 -26.15 54.69
C TYR A 1 27.76 -27.40 54.30
N ARG A 2 26.44 -27.41 54.48
CA ARG A 2 25.57 -28.61 54.39
C ARG A 2 24.88 -28.66 53.01
N GLY A 3 25.09 -29.74 52.27
CA GLY A 3 24.08 -30.77 51.98
C GLY A 3 22.75 -30.45 51.31
N ASP A 4 22.42 -29.20 50.97
CA ASP A 4 21.07 -28.86 50.52
C ASP A 4 21.12 -28.65 49.01
N GLY A 5 20.94 -29.74 48.26
CA GLY A 5 20.95 -29.79 46.80
C GLY A 5 19.80 -29.01 46.14
N LEU A 6 19.72 -27.70 46.38
CA LEU A 6 18.94 -26.76 45.61
C LEU A 6 19.63 -26.58 44.25
N ASN A 7 19.20 -27.41 43.29
CA ASN A 7 19.47 -27.17 41.88
C ASN A 7 18.97 -25.77 41.52
N LEU A 8 19.92 -24.86 41.25
CA LEU A 8 19.68 -23.45 40.93
C LEU A 8 19.05 -23.24 39.53
N TYR A 9 18.65 -24.32 38.84
CA TYR A 9 17.96 -24.28 37.54
C TYR A 9 16.71 -25.16 37.51
N ALA A 10 15.87 -25.09 38.55
CA ALA A 10 14.48 -25.54 38.47
C ALA A 10 13.59 -24.49 37.77
N TYR A 11 13.99 -24.01 36.59
CA TYR A 11 13.18 -23.07 35.81
C TYR A 11 13.07 -23.45 34.33
N CYS A 12 12.69 -24.71 34.05
CA CYS A 12 12.29 -25.09 32.68
C CYS A 12 11.05 -26.00 32.61
N ALA A 13 10.32 -26.24 33.70
CA ALA A 13 9.30 -27.30 33.69
C ALA A 13 7.83 -26.85 33.66
N ASN A 14 7.44 -25.63 34.06
CA ASN A 14 5.99 -25.35 34.28
C ASN A 14 5.48 -23.93 33.93
N ASN A 15 6.19 -23.12 33.14
CA ASN A 15 5.60 -21.88 32.62
C ASN A 15 5.67 -21.89 31.09
N PRO A 16 4.61 -22.34 30.37
CA PRO A 16 4.55 -22.09 28.96
C PRO A 16 4.58 -20.58 28.79
N VAL A 17 5.72 -20.04 28.34
CA VAL A 17 5.83 -18.64 27.93
C VAL A 17 4.90 -18.49 26.74
N SER A 18 3.63 -18.19 27.01
CA SER A 18 2.67 -17.85 25.98
C SER A 18 3.11 -16.50 25.44
N TYR A 19 3.73 -16.50 24.27
CA TYR A 19 4.05 -15.28 23.55
C TYR A 19 2.74 -14.56 23.26
N VAL A 20 2.49 -13.47 23.99
CA VAL A 20 1.40 -12.55 23.70
C VAL A 20 1.95 -11.52 22.75
N ASP A 21 1.62 -11.64 21.46
CA ASP A 21 2.03 -10.69 20.43
C ASP A 21 1.53 -9.27 20.77
N PRO A 22 2.42 -8.31 21.06
CA PRO A 22 2.03 -6.93 21.40
C PRO A 22 1.29 -6.20 20.28
N SER A 23 1.34 -6.71 19.04
CA SER A 23 0.65 -6.10 17.90
C SER A 23 -0.85 -6.40 17.86
N GLY A 24 -1.36 -7.29 18.73
CA GLY A 24 -2.76 -7.69 18.75
C GLY A 24 -3.20 -8.51 17.53
N ASN A 25 -2.26 -8.96 16.71
CA ASN A 25 -2.53 -9.82 15.57
C ASN A 25 -2.62 -11.28 16.02
N ILE A 26 -3.63 -11.99 15.54
CA ILE A 26 -3.77 -13.43 15.77
C ILE A 26 -2.81 -14.20 14.85
N CYS A 27 -2.30 -15.34 15.31
CA CYS A 27 -1.51 -16.23 14.48
C CYS A 27 -2.38 -16.94 13.43
N GLU A 28 -1.76 -17.50 12.38
CA GLU A 28 -2.46 -18.22 11.31
C GLU A 28 -3.32 -19.38 11.83
N THR A 29 -2.81 -20.17 12.78
CA THR A 29 -3.57 -21.25 13.41
C THR A 29 -4.82 -20.74 14.13
N ALA A 30 -4.72 -19.60 14.82
CA ALA A 30 -5.86 -18.97 15.48
C ALA A 30 -6.84 -18.38 14.46
N ALA A 31 -6.35 -17.80 13.37
CA ALA A 31 -7.19 -17.32 12.27
C ALA A 31 -7.99 -18.48 11.66
N ASN A 32 -7.35 -19.61 11.34
CA ASN A 32 -8.02 -20.79 10.79
C ASN A 32 -9.12 -21.32 11.72
N ARG A 33 -8.84 -21.44 13.02
CA ARG A 33 -9.84 -21.86 14.00
C ARG A 33 -11.05 -20.90 14.05
N ILE A 34 -10.80 -19.59 13.93
CA ILE A 34 -11.88 -18.60 13.91
C ILE A 34 -12.64 -18.66 12.57
N MET A 35 -11.97 -18.92 11.44
CA MET A 35 -12.63 -19.13 10.14
C MET A 35 -13.61 -20.29 10.19
N ASP A 36 -13.22 -21.41 10.81
CA ASP A 36 -14.12 -22.57 10.99
C ASP A 36 -15.35 -22.21 11.84
N LYS A 37 -15.14 -21.47 12.93
CA LYS A 37 -16.24 -20.97 13.77
C LYS A 37 -17.17 -20.02 13.02
N VAL A 38 -16.63 -19.16 12.16
CA VAL A 38 -17.42 -18.25 11.31
C VAL A 38 -18.24 -19.05 10.31
N ALA A 39 -17.66 -20.09 9.69
CA ALA A 39 -18.36 -20.98 8.79
C ALA A 39 -19.52 -21.73 9.48
N GLN A 40 -19.35 -22.08 10.75
CA GLN A 40 -20.36 -22.74 11.59
C GLN A 40 -21.35 -21.77 12.25
N GLY A 41 -21.18 -20.44 12.09
CA GLY A 41 -22.03 -19.43 12.73
C GLY A 41 -21.86 -19.31 14.25
N GLN A 42 -20.79 -19.85 14.82
CA GLN A 42 -20.50 -19.89 16.25
C GLN A 42 -19.47 -18.85 16.71
N ALA A 43 -18.93 -18.05 15.78
CA ALA A 43 -17.90 -17.07 16.09
C ALA A 43 -18.46 -15.87 16.85
N GLU A 44 -17.79 -15.49 17.94
CA GLU A 44 -18.13 -14.27 18.69
C GLU A 44 -17.73 -13.01 17.93
N LYS A 45 -18.39 -11.88 18.21
CA LYS A 45 -18.08 -10.57 17.57
C LYS A 45 -16.61 -10.16 17.74
N LYS A 46 -15.98 -10.49 18.87
CA LYS A 46 -14.56 -10.21 19.12
C LYS A 46 -13.66 -11.04 18.20
N GLU A 47 -13.98 -12.32 18.02
CA GLU A 47 -13.24 -13.23 17.14
C GLU A 47 -13.37 -12.80 15.68
N GLN A 48 -14.57 -12.37 15.25
CA GLN A 48 -14.79 -11.82 13.92
C GLN A 48 -13.91 -10.59 13.64
N ARG A 49 -13.81 -9.64 14.59
CA ARG A 49 -12.92 -8.46 14.47
C ARG A 49 -11.44 -8.82 14.43
N GLN A 50 -11.02 -9.84 15.18
CA GLN A 50 -9.65 -10.33 15.17
C GLN A 50 -9.31 -10.98 13.82
N LEU A 51 -10.22 -11.79 13.28
CA LEU A 51 -10.07 -12.40 11.96
C LEU A 51 -10.08 -11.36 10.85
N GLU A 52 -10.93 -10.34 10.94
CA GLU A 52 -10.93 -9.20 10.01
C GLU A 52 -9.58 -8.47 9.99
N SER A 53 -9.04 -8.15 11.16
CA SER A 53 -7.75 -7.46 11.27
C SER A 53 -6.61 -8.28 10.67
N TYR A 54 -6.63 -9.60 10.89
CA TYR A 54 -5.68 -10.55 10.32
C TYR A 54 -5.77 -10.60 8.79
N LEU A 55 -6.98 -10.78 8.24
CA LEU A 55 -7.20 -10.85 6.80
C LEU A 55 -6.79 -9.55 6.09
N ARG A 56 -7.10 -8.40 6.69
CA ARG A 56 -6.68 -7.08 6.18
C ARG A 56 -5.15 -6.93 6.14
N ASN A 57 -4.45 -7.37 7.19
CA ASN A 57 -2.98 -7.32 7.23
C ASN A 57 -2.36 -8.24 6.16
N LYS A 58 -2.89 -9.45 6.00
CA LYS A 58 -2.44 -10.45 5.01
C LYS A 58 -2.73 -10.00 3.58
N GLN A 59 -3.86 -9.34 3.34
CA GLN A 59 -4.22 -8.76 2.05
C GLN A 59 -3.27 -7.62 1.66
N ASN A 60 -2.92 -6.73 2.61
CA ASN A 60 -1.94 -5.66 2.37
C ASN A 60 -0.54 -6.20 2.04
N LYS A 61 -0.22 -7.42 2.47
CA LYS A 61 1.03 -8.13 2.17
C LYS A 61 0.96 -8.97 0.89
N GLY A 62 -0.18 -8.99 0.20
CA GLY A 62 -0.38 -9.71 -1.07
C GLY A 62 -0.49 -11.22 -0.95
N GLY A 63 -0.80 -11.76 0.23
CA GLY A 63 -0.74 -13.19 0.52
C GLY A 63 -2.09 -13.88 0.77
N LEU A 64 -3.21 -13.34 0.27
CA LEU A 64 -4.55 -13.88 0.56
C LEU A 64 -4.93 -15.03 -0.37
N THR A 65 -5.23 -16.20 0.20
CA THR A 65 -5.73 -17.39 -0.52
C THR A 65 -7.19 -17.21 -0.95
N SER A 66 -7.68 -18.01 -1.91
CA SER A 66 -9.07 -17.93 -2.39
C SER A 66 -10.10 -18.13 -1.27
N GLN A 67 -9.82 -19.05 -0.33
CA GLN A 67 -10.70 -19.31 0.83
C GLN A 67 -10.75 -18.12 1.80
N GLU A 68 -9.61 -17.48 2.05
CA GLU A 68 -9.52 -16.30 2.90
C GLU A 68 -10.20 -15.08 2.28
N GLN A 69 -10.19 -14.96 0.94
CA GLN A 69 -10.93 -13.94 0.21
C GLN A 69 -12.45 -14.11 0.37
N GLU A 70 -12.95 -15.35 0.30
CA GLU A 70 -14.37 -15.63 0.52
C GLU A 70 -14.81 -15.34 1.96
N VAL A 71 -13.99 -15.69 2.94
CA VAL A 71 -14.26 -15.40 4.36
C VAL A 71 -14.21 -13.90 4.63
N ALA A 72 -13.24 -13.17 4.06
CA ALA A 72 -13.18 -11.71 4.14
C ALA A 72 -14.47 -11.07 3.60
N LYS A 73 -14.96 -11.54 2.45
CA LYS A 73 -16.22 -11.08 1.84
C LYS A 73 -17.43 -11.35 2.75
N LYS A 74 -17.51 -12.54 3.37
CA LYS A 74 -18.62 -12.90 4.29
C LYS A 74 -18.63 -12.07 5.56
N LEU A 75 -17.45 -11.71 6.08
CA LEU A 75 -17.30 -10.89 7.29
C LEU A 75 -17.51 -9.40 7.05
N GLY A 76 -17.82 -8.98 5.82
CA GLY A 76 -17.94 -7.57 5.49
C GLY A 76 -16.60 -6.83 5.56
N VAL A 77 -15.48 -7.56 5.52
CA VAL A 77 -14.13 -7.03 5.30
C VAL A 77 -13.99 -6.68 3.83
N SER A 78 -14.89 -5.81 3.39
CA SER A 78 -14.74 -5.02 2.20
C SER A 78 -13.60 -4.09 2.55
N GLY A 79 -12.39 -4.44 2.09
CA GLY A 79 -11.22 -3.59 2.24
C GLY A 79 -11.64 -2.15 1.96
N GLY A 80 -11.25 -1.23 2.85
CA GLY A 80 -11.71 0.16 2.84
C GLY A 80 -11.99 0.66 1.42
N ASN A 81 -13.27 0.67 1.07
CA ASN A 81 -13.89 1.30 -0.09
C ASN A 81 -15.39 1.03 0.05
N GLU A 82 -16.09 1.93 0.73
CA GLU A 82 -17.36 2.41 0.16
C GLU A 82 -16.99 3.11 -1.16
N GLY A 83 -16.89 2.29 -2.20
CA GLY A 83 -16.76 2.71 -3.59
C GLY A 83 -17.78 1.90 -4.37
N SER A 84 -19.03 2.37 -4.33
CA SER A 84 -20.01 1.98 -5.33
C SER A 84 -19.49 2.43 -6.70
N GLY A 85 -19.43 1.51 -7.66
CA GLY A 85 -19.01 1.76 -9.03
C GLY A 85 -18.86 0.41 -9.73
N GLY A 86 -19.89 -0.17 -10.33
CA GLY A 86 -20.75 0.47 -11.31
C GLY A 86 -20.00 0.46 -12.65
N ASN A 87 -20.43 -0.42 -13.55
CA ASN A 87 -20.10 -0.56 -14.97
C ASN A 87 -18.95 0.30 -15.53
N HIS A 88 -17.98 -0.38 -16.17
CA HIS A 88 -17.09 0.21 -17.17
C HIS A 88 -17.90 0.78 -18.36
N GLY A 89 -18.44 1.97 -18.16
CA GLY A 89 -18.76 2.90 -19.23
C GLY A 89 -17.46 3.54 -19.71
N VAL A 90 -17.18 3.36 -20.99
CA VAL A 90 -16.24 4.09 -21.86
C VAL A 90 -15.32 5.10 -21.14
N ASP A 91 -14.04 4.76 -21.08
CA ASP A 91 -12.89 5.55 -20.62
C ASP A 91 -12.76 6.86 -21.43
N THR A 92 -13.49 7.89 -21.02
CA THR A 92 -13.56 9.20 -21.70
C THR A 92 -12.71 10.27 -21.00
N ASP A 93 -11.93 9.90 -19.98
CA ASP A 93 -11.20 10.85 -19.13
C ASP A 93 -9.67 10.86 -19.37
N SER A 94 -9.25 10.19 -20.45
CA SER A 94 -7.88 10.19 -20.94
C SER A 94 -7.62 11.38 -21.87
N PHE A 95 -6.45 12.01 -21.76
CA PHE A 95 -6.04 13.16 -22.57
C PHE A 95 -4.58 13.05 -23.01
N TYR A 96 -4.20 13.88 -23.98
CA TYR A 96 -2.83 14.00 -24.49
C TYR A 96 -2.26 15.39 -24.19
N ILE A 97 -0.94 15.48 -24.09
CA ILE A 97 -0.22 16.75 -23.93
C ILE A 97 0.49 17.03 -25.26
N ASP A 98 0.07 18.10 -25.93
CA ASP A 98 0.65 18.63 -27.15
C ASP A 98 1.63 19.79 -26.86
N ASP A 99 1.28 20.66 -25.94
CA ASP A 99 2.12 21.76 -25.47
C ASP A 99 3.05 21.33 -24.33
N TRP A 100 4.29 20.99 -24.67
CA TRP A 100 5.37 20.71 -23.73
C TRP A 100 6.16 21.97 -23.32
N THR A 101 5.65 23.17 -23.62
CA THR A 101 6.32 24.42 -23.24
C THR A 101 6.49 24.51 -21.73
N GLY A 102 7.75 24.66 -21.29
CA GLY A 102 8.13 24.73 -19.89
C GLY A 102 8.42 23.38 -19.24
N TYR A 103 8.35 22.26 -19.99
CA TYR A 103 8.92 21.00 -19.54
C TYR A 103 10.46 21.08 -19.56
N PRO A 104 11.16 20.51 -18.55
CA PRO A 104 12.62 20.44 -18.56
C PRO A 104 13.18 19.73 -19.80
N ASP A 105 14.45 19.97 -20.13
CA ASP A 105 15.14 19.28 -21.23
C ASP A 105 15.42 17.82 -20.83
N ALA A 106 14.41 16.98 -20.98
CA ALA A 106 14.37 15.60 -20.52
C ALA A 106 13.43 14.74 -21.39
N PRO A 107 13.57 13.39 -21.33
CA PRO A 107 12.67 12.47 -22.01
C PRO A 107 11.22 12.74 -21.61
N LYS A 108 10.31 12.84 -22.59
CA LYS A 108 8.89 13.07 -22.32
C LYS A 108 8.20 11.73 -22.11
N PRO A 109 7.33 11.57 -21.11
CA PRO A 109 6.55 10.36 -20.99
C PRO A 109 5.60 10.21 -22.19
N GLU A 110 5.55 9.01 -22.73
CA GLU A 110 4.69 8.66 -23.87
C GLU A 110 3.37 8.07 -23.39
N GLY A 111 2.36 8.12 -24.28
CA GLY A 111 1.04 7.55 -24.04
C GLY A 111 -0.02 8.55 -23.57
N SER A 112 -1.19 8.01 -23.23
CA SER A 112 -2.33 8.79 -22.74
C SER A 112 -2.20 9.08 -21.25
N PHE A 113 -2.66 10.25 -20.84
CA PHE A 113 -2.68 10.69 -19.44
C PHE A 113 -4.10 10.61 -18.89
N LYS A 114 -4.24 10.21 -17.62
CA LYS A 114 -5.53 10.25 -16.90
C LYS A 114 -5.37 10.87 -15.52
N ILE A 115 -6.28 11.73 -15.10
CA ILE A 115 -6.20 12.31 -13.75
C ILE A 115 -6.78 11.33 -12.75
N LEU A 116 -5.92 10.75 -11.92
CA LEU A 116 -6.35 9.90 -10.81
C LEU A 116 -6.89 10.76 -9.66
N GLU A 117 -8.02 10.39 -9.09
CA GLU A 117 -8.62 11.03 -7.92
C GLU A 117 -9.04 9.98 -6.88
N GLY A 118 -9.30 10.43 -5.65
CA GLY A 118 -9.81 9.57 -4.56
C GLY A 118 -8.90 8.38 -4.24
N SER A 119 -9.52 7.23 -3.95
CA SER A 119 -8.83 6.03 -3.47
C SER A 119 -7.89 5.40 -4.50
N GLU A 120 -8.14 5.58 -5.80
CA GLU A 120 -7.24 5.13 -6.87
C GLU A 120 -5.89 5.88 -6.79
N TYR A 121 -5.95 7.21 -6.67
CA TYR A 121 -4.76 8.04 -6.50
C TYR A 121 -4.03 7.74 -5.19
N ASP A 122 -4.76 7.59 -4.08
CA ASP A 122 -4.15 7.33 -2.77
C ASP A 122 -3.38 6.01 -2.74
N THR A 123 -3.94 4.97 -3.37
CA THR A 123 -3.31 3.65 -3.47
C THR A 123 -2.04 3.72 -4.31
N ALA A 124 -2.11 4.33 -5.48
CA ALA A 124 -0.96 4.48 -6.36
C ALA A 124 0.13 5.37 -5.72
N ARG A 125 -0.25 6.43 -5.01
CA ARG A 125 0.70 7.32 -4.33
C ARG A 125 1.40 6.63 -3.15
N LYS A 126 0.69 5.81 -2.38
CA LYS A 126 1.30 4.97 -1.34
C LYS A 126 2.33 4.01 -1.93
N LEU A 127 2.01 3.39 -3.06
CA LEU A 127 2.90 2.47 -3.74
C LEU A 127 4.16 3.19 -4.25
N ALA A 128 4.02 4.37 -4.84
CA ALA A 128 5.15 5.20 -5.26
C ALA A 128 6.06 5.61 -4.09
N ASN A 129 5.48 6.08 -2.98
CA ASN A 129 6.25 6.44 -1.78
C ASN A 129 7.03 5.24 -1.23
N ASN A 130 6.42 4.06 -1.20
CA ASN A 130 7.08 2.83 -0.76
C ASN A 130 8.24 2.45 -1.69
N THR A 131 8.06 2.57 -3.01
CA THR A 131 9.12 2.35 -4.00
C THR A 131 10.27 3.33 -3.80
N ASN A 132 9.99 4.63 -3.71
CA ASN A 132 11.00 5.66 -3.51
C ASN A 132 11.79 5.42 -2.21
N ALA A 133 11.09 5.05 -1.13
CA ALA A 133 11.74 4.71 0.14
C ALA A 133 12.63 3.47 0.04
N LYS A 134 12.27 2.47 -0.78
CA LYS A 134 13.13 1.31 -1.06
C LYS A 134 14.38 1.72 -1.82
N LEU A 135 14.23 2.55 -2.85
CA LEU A 135 15.36 3.05 -3.66
C LEU A 135 16.36 3.83 -2.80
N HIS A 136 15.90 4.75 -1.96
CA HIS A 136 16.78 5.48 -1.03
C HIS A 136 17.51 4.56 -0.05
N ARG A 137 16.87 3.49 0.45
CA ARG A 137 17.55 2.52 1.32
C ARG A 137 18.60 1.69 0.59
N GLN A 138 18.36 1.40 -0.69
CA GLN A 138 19.22 0.52 -1.48
C GLN A 138 20.44 1.25 -2.05
N TYR A 139 20.30 2.55 -2.37
CA TYR A 139 21.29 3.30 -3.13
C TYR A 139 21.70 4.57 -2.38
N SER A 140 22.88 4.54 -1.75
CA SER A 140 23.44 5.69 -1.03
C SER A 140 23.72 6.91 -1.91
N HIS A 141 23.95 6.73 -3.23
CA HIS A 141 24.14 7.85 -4.15
C HIS A 141 22.86 8.69 -4.36
N LEU A 142 21.71 8.24 -3.84
CA LEU A 142 20.46 8.99 -3.83
C LEU A 142 20.31 9.89 -2.60
N ASP A 143 21.31 9.91 -1.71
CA ASP A 143 21.30 10.78 -0.54
C ASP A 143 21.43 12.24 -0.95
N GLY A 144 20.51 13.09 -0.47
CA GLY A 144 20.47 14.52 -0.78
C GLY A 144 19.80 14.89 -2.11
N VAL A 145 19.35 13.92 -2.90
CA VAL A 145 18.53 14.13 -4.09
C VAL A 145 17.09 13.65 -3.87
N GLN A 146 16.17 14.11 -4.72
CA GLN A 146 14.76 13.77 -4.69
C GLN A 146 14.44 12.84 -5.86
N ILE A 147 13.74 11.74 -5.58
CA ILE A 147 13.23 10.85 -6.62
C ILE A 147 11.92 11.45 -7.16
N HIS A 148 11.95 11.87 -8.42
CA HIS A 148 10.80 12.34 -9.17
C HIS A 148 10.26 11.26 -10.11
N GLU A 149 8.99 11.39 -10.48
CA GLU A 149 8.31 10.49 -11.41
C GLU A 149 8.18 11.19 -12.76
N MET A 150 8.77 10.63 -13.82
CA MET A 150 8.75 11.25 -15.17
C MET A 150 7.32 11.39 -15.68
N HIS A 151 6.53 10.33 -15.54
CA HIS A 151 5.09 10.27 -15.64
C HIS A 151 4.51 10.19 -14.22
N PRO A 152 3.94 11.28 -13.68
CA PRO A 152 3.45 11.26 -12.32
C PRO A 152 2.27 10.32 -12.15
N VAL A 153 2.19 9.67 -10.99
CA VAL A 153 1.06 8.83 -10.60
C VAL A 153 -0.27 9.57 -10.69
N LYS A 154 -0.29 10.88 -10.37
CA LYS A 154 -1.50 11.71 -10.50
C LYS A 154 -2.07 11.72 -11.93
N PHE A 155 -1.22 11.48 -12.93
CA PHE A 155 -1.55 11.44 -14.35
C PHE A 155 -1.58 10.01 -14.92
N GLY A 156 -1.65 8.98 -14.07
CA GLY A 156 -1.73 7.58 -14.48
C GLY A 156 -0.39 6.89 -14.70
N GLY A 157 0.72 7.53 -14.34
CA GLY A 157 2.06 6.94 -14.49
C GLY A 157 2.32 5.79 -13.51
N SER A 158 3.27 4.91 -13.87
CA SER A 158 3.58 3.73 -13.06
C SER A 158 4.25 4.09 -11.72
N PRO A 159 3.69 3.65 -10.58
CA PRO A 159 4.25 3.94 -9.26
C PRO A 159 5.52 3.14 -8.95
N THR A 160 5.70 1.97 -9.55
CA THR A 160 6.79 1.02 -9.22
C THR A 160 7.87 0.91 -10.28
N ASP A 161 7.56 1.32 -11.51
CA ASP A 161 8.54 1.26 -12.60
C ASP A 161 9.73 2.17 -12.30
N ILE A 162 10.92 1.60 -12.41
CA ILE A 162 12.19 2.27 -12.13
C ILE A 162 12.54 3.22 -13.28
N ASP A 163 12.19 2.89 -14.53
CA ASP A 163 12.45 3.74 -15.70
C ASP A 163 11.60 5.03 -15.65
N ASN A 164 10.49 4.99 -14.89
CA ASN A 164 9.68 6.15 -14.57
C ASN A 164 10.26 7.02 -13.43
N LYS A 165 11.41 6.67 -12.85
CA LYS A 165 12.00 7.37 -11.70
C LYS A 165 13.30 8.05 -12.09
N ILE A 166 13.42 9.32 -11.73
CA ILE A 166 14.64 10.11 -11.95
C ILE A 166 15.08 10.76 -10.64
N ALA A 167 16.37 10.66 -10.34
CA ALA A 167 16.96 11.34 -9.20
C ALA A 167 17.34 12.76 -9.59
N LEU A 168 16.78 13.75 -8.89
CA LEU A 168 16.92 15.16 -9.21
C LEU A 168 17.33 15.97 -7.98
N THR A 169 18.04 17.07 -8.20
CA THR A 169 18.18 18.09 -7.16
C THR A 169 16.81 18.74 -6.87
N GLN A 170 16.68 19.38 -5.70
CA GLN A 170 15.46 20.10 -5.33
C GLN A 170 15.09 21.18 -6.37
N LYS A 171 16.09 21.85 -6.97
CA LYS A 171 15.87 22.90 -7.98
C LYS A 171 15.28 22.31 -9.26
N GLU A 172 15.82 21.20 -9.75
CA GLU A 172 15.31 20.50 -10.93
C GLU A 172 13.91 19.95 -10.65
N HIS A 173 13.71 19.27 -9.51
CA HIS A 173 12.42 18.72 -9.10
C HIS A 173 11.30 19.78 -9.12
N ALA A 174 11.62 21.01 -8.68
CA ALA A 174 10.67 22.12 -8.72
C ALA A 174 10.24 22.52 -10.15
N GLN A 175 11.11 22.36 -11.15
CA GLN A 175 10.77 22.65 -12.55
C GLN A 175 9.75 21.64 -13.10
N TYR A 176 9.98 20.34 -12.90
CA TYR A 176 9.01 19.30 -13.28
C TYR A 176 7.66 19.50 -12.57
N THR A 177 7.70 19.77 -11.27
CA THR A 177 6.49 20.00 -10.46
C THR A 177 5.68 21.19 -10.98
N LYS A 178 6.34 22.29 -11.40
CA LYS A 178 5.66 23.45 -11.98
C LYS A 178 4.93 23.11 -13.28
N PHE A 179 5.57 22.38 -14.18
CA PHE A 179 4.95 21.94 -15.43
C PHE A 179 3.70 21.08 -15.14
N TRP A 180 3.84 20.03 -14.32
CA TRP A 180 2.72 19.14 -14.01
C TRP A 180 1.57 19.85 -13.30
N ASN A 181 1.86 20.83 -12.44
CA ASN A 181 0.83 21.66 -11.81
C ASN A 181 0.11 22.60 -12.80
N LYS A 182 0.80 23.10 -13.84
CA LYS A 182 0.17 23.84 -14.95
C LYS A 182 -0.84 22.93 -15.66
N ILE A 183 -0.42 21.74 -16.07
CA ILE A 183 -1.28 20.76 -16.74
C ILE A 183 -2.49 20.40 -15.87
N LEU A 184 -2.28 20.12 -14.57
CA LEU A 184 -3.39 19.78 -13.66
C LEU A 184 -4.44 20.89 -13.60
N ARG A 185 -4.02 22.16 -13.53
CA ARG A 185 -4.92 23.32 -13.48
C ARG A 185 -5.69 23.48 -14.79
N GLU A 186 -5.04 23.30 -15.93
CA GLU A 186 -5.67 23.42 -17.25
C GLU A 186 -6.75 22.35 -17.43
N GLN A 187 -6.45 21.09 -17.09
CA GLN A 187 -7.43 20.00 -17.21
C GLN A 187 -8.58 20.16 -16.20
N LYS A 188 -8.31 20.60 -14.96
CA LYS A 188 -9.39 20.91 -14.00
C LYS A 188 -10.22 22.13 -14.41
N GLY A 189 -9.64 23.08 -15.12
CA GLY A 189 -10.34 24.24 -15.67
C GLY A 189 -11.30 23.86 -16.81
N LYS A 190 -10.92 22.91 -17.67
CA LYS A 190 -11.76 22.40 -18.77
C LYS A 190 -12.97 21.58 -18.30
N LYS A 191 -12.92 21.02 -17.09
CA LYS A 191 -14.00 20.22 -16.49
C LYS A 191 -15.09 21.06 -15.79
N LYS A 192 -14.93 22.38 -15.72
CA LYS A 192 -15.93 23.32 -15.18
C LYS A 192 -16.82 23.85 -16.30
#